data_AF-A0A937G1X7-F1
#
_entry.id   AF-A0A937G1X7-F1
#
_cell.length_a   1.000
_cell.length_b   1.000
_cell.length_c   1.000
_cell.angle_alpha   90.00
_cell.angle_beta   90.00
_cell.angle_gamma   90.00
#
_symmetry.space_group_name_H-M   'P 1'
#
loop_
_entity.id
_entity.type
_entity.pdbx_description
1 polymer ?
#
loop_
_entity_poly.entity_id
_entity_poly.type
_entity_poly.pdbx_seq_one_letter_code
_entity_poly.pdbx_strand_id
1 'polypeptide(L)'
;MRNLLQTTTLVMVMVLFSLSALCQSANQKSTFMLVHGSWHGDWSWYLLEEKLTKAGHEVISVNLPGHGLQYNNASQITLSDYETAVVNALDQVQNKVILVGHSLGGLIISAAAEKRPNKVQSLVYLAAFLLKNGQSVMDVSVQDSTSLIFPSTTIDSENRIVHLSPGRIVDVFYEDAPKETVILSRKLLTPEPLLPLSTPLEITERNYGSIDRYYITTNQDRAISPYIQKKMYTASPCKEVFEINSGHSPFFSNVPELNNILLNISKETNAVADIKKSIVSANKTEHLQLTLYPNPTDESLNIVLPQEFEEVSLTITTMYGEVVLTDEIKKPSEVVSVNLPKTKSKELIVSVTGNNQYYKGKVLRR
;
A
#
# COMPACT_ATOMS: atom_id res chain seq x y z
N MET A 1 19.54 5.11 48.97
CA MET A 1 18.07 4.96 48.80
C MET A 1 17.46 5.94 47.79
N ARG A 2 17.84 7.24 47.79
CA ARG A 2 17.31 8.25 46.84
C ARG A 2 17.52 7.93 45.34
N ASN A 3 18.69 7.43 44.97
CA ASN A 3 19.01 7.05 43.57
C ASN A 3 18.28 5.79 43.10
N LEU A 4 17.97 4.87 44.02
CA LEU A 4 17.26 3.63 43.70
C LEU A 4 15.77 3.90 43.45
N LEU A 5 15.15 4.81 44.22
CA LEU A 5 13.79 5.26 43.97
C LEU A 5 13.67 6.00 42.64
N GLN A 6 14.63 6.88 42.29
CA GLN A 6 14.60 7.61 41.02
C GLN A 6 14.72 6.70 39.80
N THR A 7 15.59 5.67 39.84
CA THR A 7 15.73 4.71 38.73
C THR A 7 14.50 3.81 38.61
N THR A 8 13.89 3.35 39.71
CA THR A 8 12.63 2.59 39.64
C THR A 8 11.46 3.42 39.11
N THR A 9 11.34 4.69 39.51
CA THR A 9 10.28 5.58 39.01
C THR A 9 10.48 5.89 37.53
N LEU A 10 11.73 6.09 37.08
CA LEU A 10 12.04 6.34 35.67
C LEU A 10 11.76 5.12 34.78
N VAL A 11 12.13 3.91 35.24
CA VAL A 11 11.85 2.65 34.54
C VAL A 11 10.34 2.39 34.48
N MET A 12 9.60 2.63 35.57
CA MET A 12 8.15 2.47 35.62
C MET A 12 7.41 3.48 34.73
N VAL A 13 7.85 4.74 34.66
CA VAL A 13 7.33 5.74 33.72
C VAL A 13 7.63 5.37 32.27
N MET A 14 8.83 4.85 31.96
CA MET A 14 9.15 4.38 30.60
C MET A 14 8.36 3.13 30.17
N VAL A 15 8.10 2.21 31.10
CA VAL A 15 7.23 1.03 30.86
C VAL A 15 5.78 1.47 30.62
N LEU A 16 5.27 2.42 31.41
CA LEU A 16 3.93 2.98 31.21
C LEU A 16 3.80 3.75 29.89
N PHE A 17 4.83 4.50 29.46
CA PHE A 17 4.86 5.21 28.16
C PHE A 17 4.96 4.26 26.96
N SER A 18 5.66 3.13 27.11
CA SER A 18 5.78 2.13 26.04
C SER A 18 4.50 1.30 25.89
N LEU A 19 3.86 0.92 26.99
CA LEU A 19 2.51 0.31 26.94
C LEU A 19 1.47 1.28 26.38
N SER A 20 1.51 2.57 26.72
CA SER A 20 0.58 3.56 26.17
C SER A 20 0.81 3.80 24.67
N ALA A 21 2.07 3.85 24.20
CA ALA A 21 2.39 4.02 22.77
C ALA A 21 2.01 2.79 21.91
N LEU A 22 2.17 1.56 22.43
CA LEU A 22 1.65 0.35 21.79
C LEU A 22 0.11 0.31 21.81
N CYS A 23 -0.54 0.79 22.88
CA CYS A 23 -2.00 0.97 22.90
C CYS A 23 -2.48 2.08 21.95
N GLN A 24 -1.65 3.09 21.68
CA GLN A 24 -2.01 4.23 20.83
C GLN A 24 -1.88 3.89 19.33
N SER A 25 -0.92 3.05 18.94
CA SER A 25 -0.82 2.55 17.55
C SER A 25 -1.91 1.53 17.22
N ALA A 26 -2.35 0.74 18.21
CA ALA A 26 -3.44 -0.22 18.05
C ALA A 26 -4.84 0.42 17.86
N ASN A 27 -4.96 1.74 18.09
CA ASN A 27 -6.21 2.47 18.11
C ASN A 27 -6.21 3.71 17.18
N GLN A 28 -5.25 3.81 16.25
CA GLN A 28 -5.26 4.88 15.26
C GLN A 28 -6.29 4.63 14.16
N LYS A 29 -7.26 5.54 14.07
CA LYS A 29 -8.23 5.61 12.97
C LYS A 29 -7.49 5.80 11.64
N SER A 30 -7.62 4.83 10.73
CA SER A 30 -7.23 4.95 9.31
C SER A 30 -8.43 5.27 8.43
N THR A 31 -8.18 5.81 7.24
CA THR A 31 -9.16 5.96 6.17
C THR A 31 -8.89 4.91 5.10
N PHE A 32 -9.88 4.04 4.85
CA PHE A 32 -9.88 3.10 3.73
C PHE A 32 -10.64 3.69 2.57
N MET A 33 -10.07 3.61 1.37
CA MET A 33 -10.76 3.96 0.13
C MET A 33 -10.90 2.69 -0.71
N LEU A 34 -12.13 2.30 -1.01
CA LEU A 34 -12.47 1.04 -1.68
C LEU A 34 -12.88 1.31 -3.12
N VAL A 35 -12.19 0.68 -4.07
CA VAL A 35 -12.42 0.81 -5.50
C VAL A 35 -12.83 -0.55 -6.06
N HIS A 36 -14.06 -0.64 -6.55
CA HIS A 36 -14.65 -1.89 -7.04
C HIS A 36 -14.03 -2.35 -8.37
N GLY A 37 -14.24 -3.64 -8.67
CA GLY A 37 -13.88 -4.25 -9.94
C GLY A 37 -14.91 -4.03 -11.04
N SER A 38 -14.65 -4.65 -12.20
CA SER A 38 -15.54 -4.58 -13.35
C SER A 38 -16.94 -5.11 -13.06
N TRP A 39 -17.93 -4.57 -13.77
CA TRP A 39 -19.36 -4.85 -13.64
C TRP A 39 -20.00 -4.52 -12.29
N HIS A 40 -19.21 -4.31 -11.24
CA HIS A 40 -19.68 -4.00 -9.89
C HIS A 40 -19.87 -2.50 -9.69
N GLY A 41 -20.35 -2.12 -8.52
CA GLY A 41 -20.38 -0.74 -8.04
C GLY A 41 -19.89 -0.67 -6.59
N ASP A 42 -19.95 0.52 -6.01
CA ASP A 42 -19.67 0.77 -4.59
C ASP A 42 -20.48 -0.13 -3.65
N TRP A 43 -21.72 -0.46 -4.03
CA TRP A 43 -22.62 -1.39 -3.33
C TRP A 43 -21.99 -2.74 -2.99
N SER A 44 -20.95 -3.17 -3.71
CA SER A 44 -20.25 -4.43 -3.44
C SER A 44 -19.55 -4.46 -2.09
N TRP A 45 -19.23 -3.29 -1.52
CA TRP A 45 -18.45 -3.17 -0.30
C TRP A 45 -19.27 -3.14 0.98
N TYR A 46 -20.61 -3.15 0.92
CA TYR A 46 -21.47 -2.83 2.07
C TYR A 46 -21.17 -3.66 3.34
N LEU A 47 -20.85 -4.95 3.21
CA LEU A 47 -20.49 -5.80 4.36
C LEU A 47 -19.13 -5.44 4.95
N LEU A 48 -18.16 -5.12 4.09
CA LEU A 48 -16.81 -4.75 4.52
C LEU A 48 -16.79 -3.34 5.14
N GLU A 49 -17.51 -2.40 4.54
CA GLU A 49 -17.73 -1.05 5.08
C GLU A 49 -18.26 -1.13 6.51
N GLU A 50 -19.33 -1.91 6.74
CA GLU A 50 -19.91 -2.08 8.06
C GLU A 50 -18.87 -2.57 9.08
N LYS A 51 -18.02 -3.54 8.71
CA LYS A 51 -17.00 -4.11 9.60
C LYS A 51 -15.88 -3.13 9.90
N LEU A 52 -15.35 -2.45 8.89
CA LEU A 52 -14.28 -1.47 9.04
C LEU A 52 -14.75 -0.23 9.83
N THR A 53 -15.96 0.25 9.57
CA THR A 53 -16.57 1.35 10.34
C THR A 53 -16.82 0.95 11.79
N LYS A 54 -17.32 -0.27 12.06
CA LYS A 54 -17.46 -0.78 13.44
C LYS A 54 -16.12 -0.92 14.17
N ALA A 55 -15.04 -1.16 13.43
CA ALA A 55 -13.68 -1.16 13.97
C ALA A 55 -13.09 0.25 14.19
N GLY A 56 -13.85 1.31 13.92
CA GLY A 56 -13.47 2.71 14.19
C GLY A 56 -12.75 3.40 13.03
N HIS A 57 -12.69 2.78 11.85
CA HIS A 57 -12.07 3.34 10.65
C HIS A 57 -13.06 4.17 9.83
N GLU A 58 -12.52 5.11 9.06
CA GLU A 58 -13.30 5.79 8.01
C GLU A 58 -13.22 4.97 6.74
N VAL A 59 -14.33 4.86 6.02
CA VAL A 59 -14.43 4.09 4.79
C VAL A 59 -15.10 4.94 3.73
N ILE A 60 -14.48 5.01 2.56
CA ILE A 60 -14.97 5.74 1.40
C ILE A 60 -15.00 4.74 0.24
N SER A 61 -16.19 4.39 -0.23
CA SER A 61 -16.35 3.56 -1.41
C SER A 61 -16.58 4.44 -2.63
N VAL A 62 -15.74 4.27 -3.64
CA VAL A 62 -15.81 5.05 -4.87
C VAL A 62 -16.68 4.30 -5.86
N ASN A 63 -17.80 4.88 -6.27
CA ASN A 63 -18.56 4.41 -7.42
C ASN A 63 -17.94 4.96 -8.70
N LEU A 64 -17.41 4.08 -9.54
CA LEU A 64 -16.78 4.47 -10.79
C LEU A 64 -17.84 5.00 -11.79
N PRO A 65 -17.49 5.96 -12.65
CA PRO A 65 -18.31 6.35 -13.80
C PRO A 65 -18.74 5.14 -14.64
N GLY A 66 -19.91 5.20 -15.29
CA GLY A 66 -20.39 4.07 -16.09
C GLY A 66 -20.77 2.82 -15.28
N HIS A 67 -20.97 2.95 -13.96
CA HIS A 67 -21.37 1.87 -13.06
C HIS A 67 -22.45 2.31 -12.06
N GLY A 68 -23.23 1.34 -11.59
CA GLY A 68 -24.26 1.55 -10.57
C GLY A 68 -25.26 2.64 -10.97
N LEU A 69 -25.49 3.60 -10.08
CA LEU A 69 -26.40 4.73 -10.33
C LEU A 69 -25.87 5.75 -11.36
N GLN A 70 -24.59 5.63 -11.74
CA GLN A 70 -23.92 6.50 -12.72
C GLN A 70 -23.72 5.77 -14.06
N TYR A 71 -24.61 4.84 -14.41
CA TYR A 71 -24.60 4.14 -15.69
C TYR A 71 -25.11 5.04 -16.82
N ASN A 72 -24.33 6.05 -17.17
CA ASN A 72 -24.57 6.96 -18.28
C ASN A 72 -23.29 7.11 -19.10
N ASN A 73 -23.42 7.19 -20.44
CA ASN A 73 -22.29 7.32 -21.36
C ASN A 73 -21.19 6.25 -21.18
N ALA A 74 -21.54 5.05 -20.71
CA ALA A 74 -20.60 3.95 -20.46
C ALA A 74 -19.68 3.66 -21.66
N SER A 75 -20.20 3.84 -22.88
CA SER A 75 -19.44 3.66 -24.12
C SER A 75 -18.28 4.64 -24.30
N GLN A 76 -18.25 5.77 -23.59
CA GLN A 76 -17.24 6.83 -23.70
C GLN A 76 -16.28 6.87 -22.52
N ILE A 77 -16.54 6.09 -21.48
CA ILE A 77 -15.73 6.06 -20.26
C ILE A 77 -14.33 5.54 -20.58
N THR A 78 -13.32 6.25 -20.10
CA THR A 78 -11.89 5.95 -20.26
C THR A 78 -11.24 5.58 -18.93
N LEU A 79 -10.01 5.04 -18.98
CA LEU A 79 -9.22 4.84 -17.75
C LEU A 79 -8.97 6.17 -17.01
N SER A 80 -8.82 7.28 -17.74
CA SER A 80 -8.63 8.61 -17.15
C SER A 80 -9.86 9.08 -16.36
N ASP A 81 -11.06 8.69 -16.78
CA ASP A 81 -12.29 9.01 -16.04
C ASP A 81 -12.35 8.23 -14.71
N TYR A 82 -11.95 6.95 -14.72
CA TYR A 82 -11.80 6.15 -13.49
C TYR A 82 -10.73 6.71 -12.56
N GLU A 83 -9.55 7.03 -13.11
CA GLU A 83 -8.46 7.67 -12.36
C GLU A 83 -8.94 8.97 -11.71
N THR A 84 -9.63 9.83 -12.47
CA THR A 84 -10.14 11.13 -12.01
C THR A 84 -11.14 10.97 -10.88
N ALA A 85 -12.04 9.98 -10.96
CA ALA A 85 -12.99 9.71 -9.89
C ALA A 85 -12.29 9.38 -8.56
N VAL A 86 -11.26 8.53 -8.60
CA VAL A 86 -10.47 8.17 -7.40
C VAL A 86 -9.60 9.34 -6.93
N VAL A 87 -8.94 10.06 -7.84
CA VAL A 87 -8.14 11.26 -7.50
C VAL A 87 -8.99 12.34 -6.83
N ASN A 88 -10.19 12.60 -7.35
CA ASN A 88 -11.13 13.55 -6.75
C ASN A 88 -11.51 13.12 -5.32
N ALA A 89 -11.80 11.83 -5.12
CA ALA A 89 -12.07 11.30 -3.79
C ALA A 89 -10.85 11.47 -2.85
N LEU A 90 -9.64 11.15 -3.31
CA LEU A 90 -8.39 11.32 -2.54
C LEU A 90 -8.15 12.78 -2.13
N ASP A 91 -8.48 13.72 -3.01
CA ASP A 91 -8.26 15.14 -2.77
C ASP A 91 -9.22 15.70 -1.70
N GLN A 92 -10.41 15.10 -1.51
CA GLN A 92 -11.33 15.45 -0.43
C GLN A 92 -10.91 14.94 0.96
N VAL A 93 -10.03 13.93 1.03
CA VAL A 93 -9.57 13.37 2.30
C VAL A 93 -8.36 14.14 2.82
N GLN A 94 -8.37 14.51 4.10
CA GLN A 94 -7.26 15.24 4.73
C GLN A 94 -6.03 14.35 4.96
N ASN A 95 -6.25 13.13 5.45
CA ASN A 95 -5.18 12.19 5.78
C ASN A 95 -4.83 11.29 4.58
N LYS A 96 -3.67 10.63 4.66
CA LYS A 96 -3.35 9.57 3.71
C LYS A 96 -4.31 8.40 3.86
N VAL A 97 -4.61 7.73 2.75
CA VAL A 97 -5.56 6.61 2.72
C VAL A 97 -4.88 5.28 2.46
N ILE A 98 -5.46 4.21 2.99
CA ILE A 98 -5.19 2.85 2.53
C ILE A 98 -6.10 2.61 1.33
N LEU A 99 -5.53 2.57 0.14
CA LEU A 99 -6.26 2.51 -1.12
C LEU A 99 -6.38 1.05 -1.57
N VAL A 100 -7.60 0.51 -1.55
CA VAL A 100 -7.92 -0.89 -1.81
C VAL A 100 -8.63 -1.01 -3.15
N GLY A 101 -8.07 -1.80 -4.07
CA GLY A 101 -8.64 -2.05 -5.39
C GLY A 101 -8.93 -3.53 -5.57
N HIS A 102 -10.17 -3.86 -5.96
CA HIS A 102 -10.56 -5.23 -6.31
C HIS A 102 -10.56 -5.44 -7.83
N SER A 103 -10.03 -6.56 -8.32
CA SER A 103 -10.08 -6.91 -9.74
C SER A 103 -9.54 -5.76 -10.63
N LEU A 104 -10.36 -5.22 -11.56
CA LEU A 104 -10.04 -4.02 -12.35
C LEU A 104 -9.62 -2.82 -11.47
N GLY A 105 -10.16 -2.69 -10.27
CA GLY A 105 -9.78 -1.67 -9.30
C GLY A 105 -8.28 -1.60 -9.05
N GLY A 106 -7.52 -2.70 -9.20
CA GLY A 106 -6.05 -2.71 -9.14
C GLY A 106 -5.38 -1.78 -10.16
N LEU A 107 -5.83 -1.81 -11.41
CA LEU A 107 -5.36 -0.89 -12.47
C LEU A 107 -5.63 0.56 -12.06
N ILE A 108 -6.82 0.83 -11.55
CA ILE A 108 -7.32 2.17 -11.26
C ILE A 108 -6.59 2.79 -10.05
N ILE A 109 -6.40 2.02 -8.97
CA ILE A 109 -5.65 2.49 -7.82
C ILE A 109 -4.18 2.77 -8.16
N SER A 110 -3.60 2.02 -9.12
CA SER A 110 -2.24 2.25 -9.60
C SER A 110 -2.13 3.61 -10.31
N ALA A 111 -3.06 3.87 -11.23
CA ALA A 111 -3.13 5.13 -11.97
C ALA A 111 -3.36 6.33 -11.04
N ALA A 112 -4.30 6.22 -10.10
CA ALA A 112 -4.57 7.28 -9.12
C ALA A 112 -3.36 7.55 -8.20
N ALA A 113 -2.66 6.49 -7.77
CA ALA A 113 -1.47 6.60 -6.95
C ALA A 113 -0.29 7.27 -7.68
N GLU A 114 -0.17 7.10 -8.99
CA GLU A 114 0.81 7.84 -9.81
C GLU A 114 0.58 9.35 -9.74
N LYS A 115 -0.69 9.80 -9.75
CA LYS A 115 -1.05 11.23 -9.69
C LYS A 115 -1.00 11.82 -8.29
N ARG A 116 -1.23 10.99 -7.27
CA ARG A 116 -1.34 11.42 -5.86
C ARG A 116 -0.53 10.54 -4.91
N PRO A 117 0.79 10.34 -5.14
CA PRO A 117 1.57 9.42 -4.31
C PRO A 117 1.61 9.86 -2.83
N ASN A 118 1.53 11.17 -2.58
CA ASN A 118 1.51 11.75 -1.24
C ASN A 118 0.17 11.59 -0.50
N LYS A 119 -0.91 11.22 -1.17
CA LYS A 119 -2.23 10.95 -0.55
C LYS A 119 -2.42 9.48 -0.19
N VAL A 120 -1.56 8.59 -0.67
CA VAL A 120 -1.68 7.15 -0.45
C VAL A 120 -0.70 6.72 0.65
N GLN A 121 -1.23 6.05 1.67
CA GLN A 121 -0.45 5.43 2.75
C GLN A 121 0.09 4.08 2.30
N SER A 122 -0.76 3.27 1.68
CA SER A 122 -0.42 1.98 1.09
C SER A 122 -1.46 1.58 0.04
N LEU A 123 -1.04 0.72 -0.88
CA LEU A 123 -1.91 0.10 -1.88
C LEU A 123 -2.25 -1.33 -1.47
N VAL A 124 -3.51 -1.74 -1.64
CA VAL A 124 -3.95 -3.11 -1.39
C VAL A 124 -4.66 -3.64 -2.62
N TYR A 125 -4.11 -4.68 -3.22
CA TYR A 125 -4.64 -5.37 -4.39
C TYR A 125 -5.42 -6.60 -3.93
N LEU A 126 -6.75 -6.56 -4.00
CA LEU A 126 -7.61 -7.68 -3.63
C LEU A 126 -8.03 -8.45 -4.87
N ALA A 127 -7.45 -9.64 -5.11
CA ALA A 127 -7.73 -10.43 -6.31
C ALA A 127 -7.69 -9.56 -7.58
N ALA A 128 -6.66 -8.70 -7.69
CA ALA A 128 -6.69 -7.53 -8.57
C ALA A 128 -5.57 -7.54 -9.61
N PHE A 129 -5.79 -6.78 -10.69
CA PHE A 129 -4.76 -6.55 -11.69
C PHE A 129 -3.63 -5.67 -11.12
N LEU A 130 -2.45 -6.27 -10.96
CA LEU A 130 -1.21 -5.60 -10.55
C LEU A 130 -0.27 -5.57 -11.77
N LEU A 131 -0.51 -4.59 -12.64
CA LEU A 131 0.12 -4.49 -13.95
C LEU A 131 1.50 -3.81 -13.87
N LYS A 132 2.38 -4.12 -14.84
CA LYS A 132 3.58 -3.31 -15.10
C LYS A 132 3.22 -2.08 -15.94
N ASN A 133 4.10 -1.08 -15.90
CA ASN A 133 4.03 0.06 -16.80
C ASN A 133 3.92 -0.39 -18.26
N GLY A 134 2.99 0.22 -19.01
CA GLY A 134 2.71 -0.08 -20.40
C GLY A 134 1.83 -1.31 -20.65
N GLN A 135 1.38 -2.04 -19.62
CA GLN A 135 0.45 -3.16 -19.80
C GLN A 135 -1.01 -2.71 -19.61
N SER A 136 -1.92 -3.34 -20.35
CA SER A 136 -3.37 -3.25 -20.13
C SER A 136 -3.94 -4.51 -19.46
N VAL A 137 -5.20 -4.45 -19.02
CA VAL A 137 -5.92 -5.62 -18.48
C VAL A 137 -6.07 -6.69 -19.55
N MET A 138 -6.37 -6.30 -20.79
CA MET A 138 -6.48 -7.26 -21.90
C MET A 138 -5.17 -8.00 -22.16
N ASP A 139 -4.02 -7.33 -22.11
CA ASP A 139 -2.71 -7.97 -22.33
C ASP A 139 -2.40 -9.07 -21.33
N VAL A 140 -2.81 -8.89 -20.07
CA VAL A 140 -2.62 -9.91 -19.03
C VAL A 140 -3.70 -10.98 -19.12
N SER A 141 -4.95 -10.59 -19.37
CA SER A 141 -6.08 -11.51 -19.39
C SER A 141 -5.91 -12.58 -20.47
N VAL A 142 -5.40 -12.24 -21.66
CA VAL A 142 -5.18 -13.23 -22.74
C VAL A 142 -4.19 -14.34 -22.38
N GLN A 143 -3.44 -14.19 -21.29
CA GLN A 143 -2.51 -15.17 -20.76
C GLN A 143 -3.17 -16.13 -19.75
N ASP A 144 -4.41 -15.83 -19.32
CA ASP A 144 -5.18 -16.61 -18.35
C ASP A 144 -6.06 -17.66 -19.04
N SER A 145 -5.47 -18.79 -19.45
CA SER A 145 -6.21 -19.86 -20.13
C SER A 145 -7.28 -20.54 -19.26
N THR A 146 -7.25 -20.33 -17.94
CA THR A 146 -8.19 -20.92 -16.98
C THR A 146 -9.27 -19.95 -16.51
N SER A 147 -9.17 -18.67 -16.85
CA SER A 147 -10.19 -17.68 -16.50
C SER A 147 -11.52 -18.00 -17.18
N LEU A 148 -12.61 -17.86 -16.42
CA LEU A 148 -13.96 -17.94 -16.95
C LEU A 148 -14.46 -16.61 -17.52
N ILE A 149 -13.70 -15.51 -17.46
CA ILE A 149 -14.12 -14.19 -17.97
C ILE A 149 -14.35 -14.24 -19.48
N PHE A 150 -13.32 -14.52 -20.28
CA PHE A 150 -13.44 -14.58 -21.74
C PHE A 150 -14.57 -15.49 -22.24
N PRO A 151 -14.69 -16.77 -21.79
CA PRO A 151 -15.77 -17.64 -22.24
C PRO A 151 -17.15 -17.26 -21.67
N SER A 152 -17.24 -16.25 -20.80
CA SER A 152 -18.51 -15.76 -20.24
C SER A 152 -18.89 -14.37 -20.72
N THR A 153 -18.03 -13.68 -21.49
CA THR A 153 -18.28 -12.32 -21.94
C THR A 153 -18.52 -12.20 -23.43
N THR A 154 -19.33 -11.22 -23.83
CA THR A 154 -19.47 -10.77 -25.23
C THR A 154 -19.10 -9.29 -25.33
N ILE A 155 -18.37 -8.92 -26.38
CA ILE A 155 -17.99 -7.53 -26.65
C ILE A 155 -18.97 -6.95 -27.68
N ASP A 156 -19.70 -5.91 -27.28
CA ASP A 156 -20.38 -5.01 -28.19
C ASP A 156 -19.37 -3.97 -28.66
N SER A 157 -18.80 -4.18 -29.84
CA SER A 157 -17.77 -3.30 -30.40
C SER A 157 -18.34 -1.95 -30.85
N GLU A 158 -19.62 -1.89 -31.24
CA GLU A 158 -20.26 -0.66 -31.71
C GLU A 158 -20.46 0.30 -30.54
N ASN A 159 -20.92 -0.24 -29.40
CA ASN A 159 -21.12 0.55 -28.18
C ASN A 159 -19.92 0.51 -27.23
N ARG A 160 -18.85 -0.24 -27.54
CA ARG A 160 -17.65 -0.37 -26.70
C ARG A 160 -17.99 -0.82 -25.27
N ILE A 161 -18.86 -1.82 -25.16
CA ILE A 161 -19.31 -2.40 -23.88
C ILE A 161 -19.00 -3.90 -23.84
N VAL A 162 -18.61 -4.39 -22.66
CA VAL A 162 -18.42 -5.82 -22.38
C VAL A 162 -19.55 -6.32 -21.50
N HIS A 163 -20.34 -7.24 -22.05
CA HIS A 163 -21.45 -7.86 -21.35
C HIS A 163 -21.01 -9.20 -20.74
N LEU A 164 -21.39 -9.43 -19.48
CA LEU A 164 -21.25 -10.74 -18.84
C LEU A 164 -22.53 -11.55 -19.04
N SER A 165 -22.36 -12.82 -19.42
CA SER A 165 -23.47 -13.75 -19.61
C SER A 165 -24.22 -14.00 -18.30
N PRO A 166 -25.54 -13.72 -18.22
CA PRO A 166 -26.28 -13.84 -16.97
C PRO A 166 -26.23 -15.22 -16.32
N GLY A 167 -26.18 -16.28 -17.14
CA GLY A 167 -26.07 -17.67 -16.68
C GLY A 167 -24.71 -18.04 -16.09
N ARG A 168 -23.66 -17.21 -16.28
CA ARG A 168 -22.29 -17.47 -15.84
C ARG A 168 -21.86 -16.65 -14.63
N ILE A 169 -22.65 -15.64 -14.26
CA ILE A 169 -22.34 -14.70 -13.15
C ILE A 169 -21.91 -15.42 -11.87
N VAL A 170 -22.62 -16.48 -11.48
CA VAL A 170 -22.31 -17.22 -10.25
C VAL A 170 -21.01 -17.97 -10.38
N ASP A 171 -20.80 -18.68 -11.48
CA ASP A 171 -19.58 -19.48 -11.69
C ASP A 171 -18.31 -18.64 -11.75
N VAL A 172 -18.43 -17.38 -12.20
CA VAL A 172 -17.30 -16.46 -12.39
C VAL A 172 -16.99 -15.69 -11.11
N PHE A 173 -18.01 -15.21 -10.38
CA PHE A 173 -17.80 -14.25 -9.28
C PHE A 173 -18.24 -14.71 -7.91
N TYR A 174 -19.18 -15.66 -7.81
CA TYR A 174 -19.94 -15.85 -6.58
C TYR A 174 -20.16 -17.33 -6.25
N GLU A 175 -19.27 -18.23 -6.66
CA GLU A 175 -19.46 -19.68 -6.44
C GLU A 175 -19.54 -20.04 -4.95
N ASP A 176 -18.94 -19.22 -4.09
CA ASP A 176 -18.81 -19.37 -2.64
C ASP A 176 -19.58 -18.29 -1.86
N ALA A 177 -20.31 -17.39 -2.53
CA ALA A 177 -21.03 -16.31 -1.88
C ALA A 177 -22.42 -16.75 -1.35
N PRO A 178 -22.94 -16.11 -0.29
CA PRO A 178 -24.31 -16.34 0.18
C PRO A 178 -25.37 -16.12 -0.90
N LYS A 179 -26.46 -16.89 -0.87
CA LYS A 179 -27.51 -16.82 -1.91
C LYS A 179 -28.14 -15.44 -1.99
N GLU A 180 -28.29 -14.77 -0.86
CA GLU A 180 -28.90 -13.45 -0.75
C GLU A 180 -28.04 -12.40 -1.44
N THR A 181 -26.71 -12.46 -1.27
CA THR A 181 -25.78 -11.54 -1.95
C THR A 181 -25.75 -11.81 -3.45
N VAL A 182 -25.84 -13.07 -3.89
CA VAL A 182 -25.96 -13.44 -5.32
C VAL A 182 -27.21 -12.84 -5.95
N ILE A 183 -28.36 -12.95 -5.29
CA ILE A 183 -29.64 -12.40 -5.78
C ILE A 183 -29.54 -10.89 -5.95
N LEU A 184 -29.01 -10.19 -4.93
CA LEU A 184 -28.81 -8.76 -4.96
C LEU A 184 -27.83 -8.36 -6.08
N SER A 185 -26.67 -9.02 -6.15
CA SER A 185 -25.62 -8.71 -7.12
C SER A 185 -26.10 -8.83 -8.55
N ARG A 186 -26.86 -9.89 -8.88
CA ARG A 186 -27.46 -10.06 -10.22
C ARG A 186 -28.37 -8.90 -10.65
N LYS A 187 -28.92 -8.13 -9.71
CA LYS A 187 -29.76 -6.95 -10.00
C LYS A 187 -28.95 -5.67 -10.14
N LEU A 188 -27.76 -5.63 -9.56
CA LEU A 188 -26.95 -4.42 -9.46
C LEU A 188 -25.75 -4.39 -10.42
N LEU A 189 -25.34 -5.55 -10.95
CA LEU A 189 -24.28 -5.62 -11.96
C LEU A 189 -24.67 -4.82 -13.21
N THR A 190 -23.74 -4.02 -13.70
CA THR A 190 -23.87 -3.25 -14.93
C THR A 190 -22.87 -3.73 -15.98
N PRO A 191 -23.15 -3.65 -17.29
CA PRO A 191 -22.15 -3.93 -18.33
C PRO A 191 -20.90 -3.05 -18.18
N GLU A 192 -19.73 -3.55 -18.60
CA GLU A 192 -18.44 -2.87 -18.36
C GLU A 192 -18.01 -2.02 -19.58
N PRO A 193 -17.59 -0.77 -19.39
CA PRO A 193 -16.88 -0.01 -20.41
C PRO A 193 -15.63 -0.73 -20.96
N LEU A 194 -15.49 -0.85 -22.28
CA LEU A 194 -14.37 -1.58 -22.90
C LEU A 194 -13.05 -0.82 -22.84
N LEU A 195 -13.06 0.51 -23.03
CA LEU A 195 -11.84 1.31 -23.22
C LEU A 195 -10.85 1.17 -22.04
N PRO A 196 -11.27 1.25 -20.76
CA PRO A 196 -10.34 1.11 -19.63
C PRO A 196 -9.59 -0.23 -19.63
N LEU A 197 -10.23 -1.31 -20.09
CA LEU A 197 -9.64 -2.66 -20.12
C LEU A 197 -8.47 -2.76 -21.12
N SER A 198 -8.54 -2.01 -22.21
CA SER A 198 -7.56 -2.00 -23.30
C SER A 198 -6.51 -0.88 -23.19
N THR A 199 -6.70 0.06 -22.27
CA THR A 199 -5.82 1.22 -22.12
C THR A 199 -4.56 0.81 -21.33
N PRO A 200 -3.34 1.04 -21.84
CA PRO A 200 -2.11 0.76 -21.09
C PRO A 200 -2.00 1.60 -19.82
N LEU A 201 -1.51 0.99 -18.74
CA LEU A 201 -1.20 1.69 -17.48
C LEU A 201 0.08 2.52 -17.62
N GLU A 202 0.04 3.78 -17.20
CA GLU A 202 1.20 4.67 -17.14
C GLU A 202 1.58 4.95 -15.68
N ILE A 203 2.73 4.42 -15.24
CA ILE A 203 3.23 4.52 -13.85
C ILE A 203 4.76 4.64 -13.81
N THR A 204 5.29 5.25 -12.75
CA THR A 204 6.73 5.46 -12.57
C THR A 204 7.24 4.95 -11.22
N GLU A 205 8.54 4.60 -11.16
CA GLU A 205 9.18 4.22 -9.90
C GLU A 205 9.20 5.36 -8.87
N ARG A 206 9.30 6.61 -9.34
CA ARG A 206 9.35 7.79 -8.47
C ARG A 206 8.04 8.01 -7.71
N ASN A 207 6.90 7.80 -8.36
CA ASN A 207 5.59 8.08 -7.78
C ASN A 207 4.96 6.78 -7.28
N TYR A 208 4.29 6.03 -8.16
CA TYR A 208 3.66 4.76 -7.84
C TYR A 208 4.62 3.74 -7.19
N GLY A 209 5.86 3.65 -7.68
CA GLY A 209 6.90 2.77 -7.14
C GLY A 209 7.29 3.05 -5.68
N SER A 210 7.12 4.30 -5.23
CA SER A 210 7.52 4.73 -3.87
C SER A 210 6.57 4.28 -2.76
N ILE A 211 5.40 3.71 -3.12
CA ILE A 211 4.33 3.37 -2.17
C ILE A 211 4.38 1.88 -1.85
N ASP A 212 4.38 1.56 -0.55
CA ASP A 212 4.21 0.20 -0.04
C ASP A 212 2.91 -0.41 -0.59
N ARG A 213 3.01 -1.62 -1.13
CA ARG A 213 1.89 -2.36 -1.70
C ARG A 213 1.76 -3.75 -1.11
N TYR A 214 0.52 -4.19 -0.93
CA TYR A 214 0.14 -5.49 -0.40
C TYR A 214 -0.76 -6.17 -1.42
N TYR A 215 -0.69 -7.49 -1.49
CA TYR A 215 -1.59 -8.28 -2.32
C TYR A 215 -2.41 -9.23 -1.44
N ILE A 216 -3.70 -9.36 -1.72
CA ILE A 216 -4.59 -10.33 -1.08
C ILE A 216 -5.09 -11.24 -2.20
N THR A 217 -4.55 -12.47 -2.26
CA THR A 217 -4.91 -13.45 -3.28
C THR A 217 -6.10 -14.30 -2.84
N THR A 218 -6.88 -14.72 -3.82
CA THR A 218 -8.05 -15.60 -3.69
C THR A 218 -7.73 -16.91 -4.41
N ASN A 219 -7.55 -18.00 -3.66
CA ASN A 219 -6.96 -19.22 -4.22
C ASN A 219 -7.96 -20.12 -5.00
N GLN A 220 -9.26 -19.84 -4.95
CA GLN A 220 -10.30 -20.51 -5.76
C GLN A 220 -10.82 -19.63 -6.91
N ASP A 221 -10.20 -18.48 -7.15
CA ASP A 221 -10.66 -17.48 -8.10
C ASP A 221 -10.76 -17.99 -9.54
N ARG A 222 -11.92 -17.78 -10.15
CA ARG A 222 -12.23 -18.19 -11.52
C ARG A 222 -12.30 -17.01 -12.50
N ALA A 223 -12.17 -15.78 -12.02
CA ALA A 223 -12.12 -14.58 -12.84
C ALA A 223 -10.68 -14.18 -13.18
N ILE A 224 -9.83 -14.08 -12.16
CA ILE A 224 -8.37 -13.92 -12.31
C ILE A 224 -7.73 -15.11 -11.63
N SER A 225 -7.22 -16.06 -12.40
CA SER A 225 -6.76 -17.32 -11.84
C SER A 225 -5.64 -17.12 -10.82
N PRO A 226 -5.51 -18.01 -9.81
CA PRO A 226 -4.41 -17.96 -8.86
C PRO A 226 -3.03 -17.94 -9.53
N TYR A 227 -2.91 -18.60 -10.69
CA TYR A 227 -1.71 -18.57 -11.51
C TYR A 227 -1.37 -17.15 -12.00
N ILE A 228 -2.35 -16.42 -12.55
CA ILE A 228 -2.13 -15.06 -13.03
C ILE A 228 -1.95 -14.06 -11.88
N GLN A 229 -2.69 -14.19 -10.79
CA GLN A 229 -2.46 -13.40 -9.58
C GLN A 229 -1.01 -13.55 -9.11
N LYS A 230 -0.52 -14.80 -8.99
CA LYS A 230 0.87 -15.11 -8.63
C LYS A 230 1.89 -14.56 -9.61
N LYS A 231 1.63 -14.69 -10.90
CA LYS A 231 2.50 -14.13 -11.94
C LYS A 231 2.65 -12.63 -11.77
N MET A 232 1.56 -11.90 -11.50
CA MET A 232 1.59 -10.45 -11.32
C MET A 232 2.35 -10.03 -10.06
N TYR A 233 2.00 -10.56 -8.88
CA TYR A 233 2.68 -10.15 -7.64
C TYR A 233 4.15 -10.62 -7.56
N THR A 234 4.53 -11.66 -8.30
CA THR A 234 5.95 -12.06 -8.42
C THR A 234 6.71 -11.12 -9.34
N ALA A 235 6.08 -10.66 -10.42
CA ALA A 235 6.72 -9.78 -11.40
C ALA A 235 6.79 -8.31 -10.94
N SER A 236 5.92 -7.92 -10.00
CA SER A 236 5.87 -6.62 -9.32
C SER A 236 5.79 -6.87 -7.80
N PRO A 237 6.93 -7.14 -7.12
CA PRO A 237 6.94 -7.58 -5.73
C PRO A 237 6.14 -6.68 -4.79
N CYS A 238 5.35 -7.32 -3.93
CA CYS A 238 4.61 -6.68 -2.85
C CYS A 238 5.37 -6.85 -1.53
N LYS A 239 5.12 -5.95 -0.58
CA LYS A 239 5.70 -6.02 0.76
C LYS A 239 5.27 -7.29 1.48
N GLU A 240 4.00 -7.64 1.35
CA GLU A 240 3.43 -8.90 1.82
C GLU A 240 2.30 -9.34 0.88
N VAL A 241 2.11 -10.67 0.81
CA VAL A 241 1.03 -11.32 0.07
C VAL A 241 0.24 -12.17 1.06
N PHE A 242 -1.04 -11.84 1.24
CA PHE A 242 -2.00 -12.59 2.04
C PHE A 242 -2.82 -13.51 1.14
N GLU A 243 -3.28 -14.64 1.67
CA GLU A 243 -4.13 -15.58 0.96
C GLU A 243 -5.48 -15.72 1.68
N ILE A 244 -6.56 -15.71 0.89
CA ILE A 244 -7.91 -16.04 1.34
C ILE A 244 -8.37 -17.27 0.54
N ASN A 245 -8.89 -18.26 1.26
CA ASN A 245 -9.50 -19.44 0.64
C ASN A 245 -10.93 -19.13 0.18
N SER A 246 -11.04 -18.39 -0.93
CA SER A 246 -12.30 -17.94 -1.53
C SER A 246 -12.21 -17.86 -3.05
N GLY A 247 -13.37 -17.71 -3.67
CA GLY A 247 -13.54 -17.26 -5.05
C GLY A 247 -13.22 -15.77 -5.22
N HIS A 248 -13.72 -15.17 -6.31
CA HIS A 248 -13.37 -13.80 -6.71
C HIS A 248 -13.93 -12.70 -5.79
N SER A 249 -14.95 -12.98 -4.98
CA SER A 249 -15.68 -11.98 -4.19
C SER A 249 -15.59 -12.19 -2.68
N PRO A 250 -14.38 -12.15 -2.07
CA PRO A 250 -14.20 -12.34 -0.62
C PRO A 250 -14.88 -11.26 0.22
N PHE A 251 -15.22 -10.11 -0.36
CA PHE A 251 -16.07 -9.08 0.27
C PHE A 251 -17.53 -9.52 0.47
N PHE A 252 -17.93 -10.68 -0.06
CA PHE A 252 -19.18 -11.36 0.27
C PHE A 252 -18.98 -12.71 0.96
N SER A 253 -18.05 -13.55 0.47
CA SER A 253 -17.88 -14.92 0.98
C SER A 253 -17.02 -15.00 2.25
N ASN A 254 -15.99 -14.16 2.38
CA ASN A 254 -14.95 -14.25 3.42
C ASN A 254 -14.71 -12.91 4.15
N VAL A 255 -15.78 -12.15 4.41
CA VAL A 255 -15.69 -10.80 5.00
C VAL A 255 -14.88 -10.73 6.30
N PRO A 256 -15.04 -11.65 7.28
CA PRO A 256 -14.27 -11.58 8.52
C PRO A 256 -12.76 -11.69 8.31
N GLU A 257 -12.33 -12.58 7.42
CA GLU A 257 -10.92 -12.81 7.10
C GLU A 257 -10.32 -11.63 6.35
N LEU A 258 -11.03 -11.15 5.31
CA LEU A 258 -10.65 -9.95 4.57
C LEU A 258 -10.51 -8.73 5.50
N ASN A 259 -11.49 -8.51 6.37
CA ASN A 259 -11.45 -7.44 7.37
C ASN A 259 -10.23 -7.56 8.27
N ASN A 260 -9.92 -8.75 8.80
CA ASN A 260 -8.77 -8.95 9.68
C ASN A 260 -7.44 -8.63 8.99
N ILE A 261 -7.28 -9.03 7.72
CA ILE A 261 -6.10 -8.69 6.92
C ILE A 261 -5.97 -7.17 6.78
N LEU A 262 -7.04 -6.47 6.42
CA LEU A 262 -7.03 -5.01 6.27
C LEU A 262 -6.72 -4.28 7.59
N LEU A 263 -7.25 -4.77 8.71
CA LEU A 263 -6.92 -4.24 10.03
C LEU A 263 -5.44 -4.45 10.40
N ASN A 264 -4.85 -5.57 10.00
CA ASN A 264 -3.42 -5.83 10.21
C ASN A 264 -2.55 -4.88 9.37
N ILE A 265 -2.88 -4.72 8.08
CA ILE A 265 -2.20 -3.76 7.19
C ILE A 265 -2.32 -2.33 7.75
N SER A 266 -3.49 -1.94 8.26
CA SER A 266 -3.70 -0.62 8.89
C SER A 266 -2.80 -0.42 10.11
N LYS A 267 -2.73 -1.40 11.02
CA LYS A 267 -1.85 -1.34 12.20
C LYS A 267 -0.38 -1.21 11.81
N GLU A 268 0.08 -2.00 10.85
CA GLU A 268 1.46 -1.98 10.38
C GLU A 268 1.81 -0.63 9.75
N THR A 269 0.98 -0.16 8.82
CA THR A 269 1.23 1.09 8.08
C THR A 269 1.15 2.31 8.99
N ASN A 270 0.25 2.31 9.99
CA ASN A 270 0.21 3.34 11.03
C ASN A 270 1.47 3.30 11.89
N ALA A 271 1.92 2.11 12.31
CA ALA A 271 3.15 1.97 13.09
C ALA A 271 4.37 2.52 12.34
N VAL A 272 4.47 2.28 11.02
CA VAL A 272 5.51 2.84 10.15
C VAL A 272 5.36 4.35 9.98
N ALA A 273 4.14 4.87 9.80
CA ALA A 273 3.89 6.29 9.71
C ALA A 273 4.26 7.02 11.01
N ASP A 274 3.98 6.41 12.16
CA ASP A 274 4.38 6.91 13.47
C ASP A 274 5.91 6.88 13.65
N ILE A 275 6.63 5.88 13.11
CA ILE A 275 8.10 5.88 13.03
C ILE A 275 8.55 7.11 12.26
N LYS A 276 8.05 7.29 11.04
CA LYS A 276 8.45 8.39 10.14
C LYS A 276 8.15 9.77 10.74
N LYS A 277 7.00 9.95 11.39
CA LYS A 277 6.64 11.20 12.10
C LYS A 277 7.54 11.46 13.32
N SER A 278 7.87 10.41 14.08
CA SER A 278 8.77 10.53 15.25
C SER A 278 10.21 10.89 14.89
N ILE A 279 10.60 10.72 13.62
CA ILE A 279 11.95 11.02 13.12
C ILE A 279 12.13 12.52 12.79
N VAL A 280 11.08 13.35 12.85
CA VAL A 280 11.16 14.78 12.51
C VAL A 280 11.02 15.67 13.75
N SER A 281 12.06 15.72 14.61
CA SER A 281 12.37 16.93 15.40
C SER A 281 13.68 16.84 16.20
N ALA A 282 14.61 17.78 15.98
CA ALA A 282 15.25 18.61 17.03
C ALA A 282 16.07 19.77 16.40
N ASN A 283 16.01 20.94 17.05
CA ASN A 283 16.45 22.26 16.58
C ASN A 283 17.95 22.61 16.79
N LYS A 284 18.42 23.53 15.92
CA LYS A 284 19.49 24.55 16.05
C LYS A 284 20.86 24.16 16.65
N THR A 285 21.82 23.88 15.78
CA THR A 285 22.94 24.78 15.44
C THR A 285 23.60 24.31 14.14
N GLU A 286 23.70 25.25 13.19
CA GLU A 286 24.55 25.31 11.98
C GLU A 286 24.70 24.08 11.07
N HIS A 287 23.94 24.19 9.96
CA HIS A 287 24.25 23.88 8.57
C HIS A 287 24.73 22.47 8.16
N LEU A 288 23.75 21.76 7.57
CA LEU A 288 23.80 20.59 6.68
C LEU A 288 23.39 19.25 7.31
N GLN A 289 22.33 18.68 6.74
CA GLN A 289 21.70 17.43 7.17
C GLN A 289 22.22 16.25 6.34
N LEU A 290 22.65 15.19 7.03
CA LEU A 290 22.83 13.88 6.40
C LEU A 290 21.45 13.27 6.13
N THR A 291 21.22 12.78 4.92
CA THR A 291 20.02 12.01 4.62
C THR A 291 20.30 10.54 4.94
N LEU A 292 19.47 9.97 5.83
CA LEU A 292 19.64 8.63 6.36
C LEU A 292 18.42 7.78 5.99
N TYR A 293 18.65 6.61 5.39
CA TYR A 293 17.58 5.67 5.07
C TYR A 293 17.84 4.33 5.78
N PRO A 294 16.86 3.78 6.53
CA PRO A 294 16.99 2.43 7.04
C PRO A 294 16.93 1.45 5.86
N ASN A 295 17.78 0.43 5.87
CA ASN A 295 17.56 -0.75 5.05
C ASN A 295 16.57 -1.66 5.81
N PRO A 296 15.34 -1.90 5.29
CA PRO A 296 14.34 -2.67 6.03
C PRO A 296 14.69 -4.16 6.19
N THR A 297 15.68 -4.69 5.46
CA THR A 297 16.04 -6.11 5.47
C THR A 297 17.33 -6.45 6.21
N ASP A 298 18.21 -5.47 6.44
CA ASP A 298 19.51 -5.66 7.09
C ASP A 298 19.68 -4.58 8.15
N GLU A 299 20.29 -4.88 9.31
CA GLU A 299 20.58 -3.92 10.41
C GLU A 299 21.58 -2.82 10.00
N SER A 300 21.32 -2.13 8.88
CA SER A 300 22.22 -1.22 8.19
C SER A 300 21.51 0.10 7.86
N LEU A 301 22.32 1.15 7.73
CA LEU A 301 21.90 2.50 7.46
C LEU A 301 22.56 2.98 6.16
N ASN A 302 21.74 3.46 5.23
CA ASN A 302 22.22 4.11 4.02
C ASN A 302 22.41 5.60 4.29
N ILE A 303 23.60 6.11 3.99
CA ILE A 303 24.03 7.48 4.25
C ILE A 303 24.39 8.12 2.92
N VAL A 304 23.70 9.20 2.55
CA VAL A 304 24.08 10.01 1.38
C VAL A 304 25.24 10.91 1.79
N LEU A 305 26.42 10.66 1.25
CA LEU A 305 27.61 11.48 1.50
C LEU A 305 27.57 12.77 0.66
N PRO A 306 28.07 13.90 1.19
CA PRO A 306 28.22 15.13 0.41
C PRO A 306 29.20 14.95 -0.76
N GLN A 307 28.86 15.49 -1.93
CA GLN A 307 29.62 15.31 -3.18
C GLN A 307 30.92 16.13 -3.21
N GLU A 308 31.03 17.13 -2.34
CA GLU A 308 32.14 18.07 -2.22
C GLU A 308 33.38 17.52 -1.49
N PHE A 309 33.33 16.27 -1.03
CA PHE A 309 34.44 15.63 -0.33
C PHE A 309 35.31 14.80 -1.29
N GLU A 310 36.59 14.62 -0.98
CA GLU A 310 37.45 13.66 -1.71
C GLU A 310 37.65 12.38 -0.91
N GLU A 311 37.77 12.54 0.41
CA GLU A 311 37.81 11.50 1.42
C GLU A 311 36.93 11.90 2.60
N VAL A 312 36.22 10.94 3.18
CA VAL A 312 35.43 11.14 4.40
C VAL A 312 35.75 10.12 5.46
N SER A 313 35.75 10.57 6.72
CA SER A 313 35.69 9.71 7.89
C SER A 313 34.26 9.69 8.43
N LEU A 314 33.70 8.49 8.56
CA LEU A 314 32.38 8.28 9.13
C LEU A 314 32.51 7.63 10.51
N THR A 315 31.80 8.21 11.48
CA THR A 315 31.75 7.74 12.86
C THR A 315 30.30 7.53 13.31
N ILE A 316 30.00 6.34 13.85
CA ILE A 316 28.73 6.08 14.53
C ILE A 316 28.99 5.97 16.02
N THR A 317 28.31 6.79 16.82
CA THR A 317 28.47 6.85 18.26
C THR A 317 27.15 6.59 18.96
N THR A 318 27.17 5.80 20.04
CA THR A 318 26.02 5.60 20.90
C THR A 318 26.01 6.60 22.06
N MET A 319 24.90 6.75 22.78
CA MET A 319 24.88 7.59 24.00
C MET A 319 25.81 7.08 25.11
N TYR A 320 26.28 5.83 25.01
CA TYR A 320 27.19 5.21 25.96
C TYR A 320 28.66 5.28 25.50
N GLY A 321 28.94 5.97 24.38
CA GLY A 321 30.29 6.16 23.87
C GLY A 321 30.87 4.96 23.12
N GLU A 322 30.05 3.96 22.75
CA GLU A 322 30.50 2.93 21.80
C GLU A 322 30.68 3.59 20.43
N VAL A 323 31.89 3.49 19.89
CA VAL A 323 32.26 4.07 18.60
C VAL A 323 32.54 2.93 17.63
N VAL A 324 31.81 2.90 16.51
CA VAL A 324 32.20 2.14 15.32
C VAL A 324 32.79 3.14 14.34
N LEU A 325 34.09 3.00 14.08
CA LEU A 325 34.77 3.69 13.01
C LEU A 325 34.64 2.84 11.76
N THR A 326 34.10 3.41 10.70
CA THR A 326 34.27 2.86 9.36
C THR A 326 35.45 3.56 8.73
N ASP A 327 36.44 2.79 8.25
CA ASP A 327 37.65 3.31 7.63
C ASP A 327 37.36 4.27 6.46
N GLU A 328 38.33 5.14 6.18
CA GLU A 328 38.30 6.21 5.18
C GLU A 328 37.63 5.77 3.87
N ILE A 329 36.53 6.45 3.52
CA ILE A 329 35.80 6.18 2.28
C ILE A 329 36.37 7.10 1.21
N LYS A 330 37.11 6.52 0.26
CA LYS A 330 37.66 7.25 -0.88
C LYS A 330 36.59 7.37 -1.98
N LYS A 331 36.42 8.58 -2.54
CA LYS A 331 35.45 8.96 -3.60
C LYS A 331 33.97 9.00 -3.15
N PRO A 332 33.46 10.15 -2.68
CA PRO A 332 32.07 10.28 -2.27
C PRO A 332 31.20 10.58 -3.50
N SER A 333 30.68 9.51 -4.06
CA SER A 333 29.43 9.53 -4.81
C SER A 333 28.72 8.19 -4.59
N GLU A 334 27.39 8.24 -4.50
CA GLU A 334 26.46 7.09 -4.63
C GLU A 334 25.86 6.41 -3.38
N VAL A 335 25.98 6.95 -2.16
CA VAL A 335 25.38 6.37 -0.91
C VAL A 335 26.23 5.24 -0.32
N VAL A 336 26.42 5.28 1.01
CA VAL A 336 27.18 4.27 1.76
C VAL A 336 26.26 3.53 2.71
N SER A 337 26.25 2.20 2.63
CA SER A 337 25.56 1.32 3.57
C SER A 337 26.48 0.96 4.74
N VAL A 338 26.01 1.17 5.97
CA VAL A 338 26.80 0.93 7.18
C VAL A 338 26.02 0.11 8.16
N ASN A 339 26.62 -0.99 8.62
CA ASN A 339 26.03 -1.84 9.64
C ASN A 339 25.96 -1.10 10.98
N LEU A 340 24.80 -1.14 11.62
CA LEU A 340 24.60 -0.53 12.92
C LEU A 340 25.26 -1.38 14.01
N PRO A 341 25.89 -0.76 15.02
CA PRO A 341 26.41 -1.50 16.15
C PRO A 341 25.31 -2.27 16.87
N LYS A 342 25.61 -3.47 17.36
CA LYS A 342 24.75 -4.19 18.29
C LYS A 342 24.83 -3.51 19.65
N THR A 343 23.93 -2.56 19.89
CA THR A 343 23.91 -1.75 21.10
C THR A 343 22.51 -1.69 21.70
N LYS A 344 22.43 -1.54 23.02
CA LYS A 344 21.18 -1.26 23.74
C LYS A 344 20.79 0.23 23.64
N SER A 345 21.65 1.07 23.06
CA SER A 345 21.36 2.49 22.88
C SER A 345 20.23 2.69 21.86
N LYS A 346 19.17 3.36 22.31
CA LYS A 346 18.06 3.81 21.46
C LYS A 346 18.42 5.01 20.61
N GLU A 347 19.55 5.65 20.86
CA GLU A 347 20.02 6.76 20.04
C GLU A 347 21.42 6.45 19.49
N LEU A 348 21.56 6.67 18.20
CA LEU A 348 22.82 6.64 17.48
C LEU A 348 23.06 8.04 16.91
N ILE A 349 24.29 8.49 17.03
CA ILE A 349 24.79 9.72 16.46
C ILE A 349 25.68 9.32 15.30
N VAL A 350 25.35 9.80 14.11
CA VAL A 350 26.15 9.59 12.90
C VAL A 350 26.90 10.88 12.62
N SER A 351 28.21 10.82 12.44
CA SER A 351 29.04 11.97 12.12
C SER A 351 29.88 11.68 10.87
N VAL A 352 29.90 12.62 9.92
CA VAL A 352 30.75 12.57 8.72
C VAL A 352 31.70 13.76 8.78
N THR A 353 33.00 13.52 8.65
CA THR A 353 34.03 14.57 8.61
C THR A 353 34.82 14.45 7.31
N GLY A 354 35.01 15.57 6.60
CA GLY A 354 35.80 15.63 5.36
C GLY A 354 36.14 17.08 5.03
N ASN A 355 37.32 17.35 4.44
CA ASN A 355 37.74 18.70 4.02
C ASN A 355 37.56 19.81 5.09
N ASN A 356 37.90 19.52 6.37
CA ASN A 356 37.67 20.39 7.54
C ASN A 356 36.19 20.76 7.82
N GLN A 357 35.24 20.06 7.21
CA GLN A 357 33.81 20.19 7.47
C GLN A 357 33.29 18.99 8.25
N TYR A 358 32.21 19.20 9.00
CA TYR A 358 31.62 18.22 9.90
C TYR A 358 30.10 18.21 9.74
N TYR A 359 29.53 17.03 9.53
CA TYR A 359 28.11 16.79 9.35
C TYR A 359 27.66 15.82 10.44
N LYS A 360 26.49 16.06 11.04
CA LYS A 360 25.95 15.23 12.11
C LYS A 360 24.49 14.88 11.87
N GLY A 361 24.16 13.60 12.01
CA GLY A 361 22.80 13.07 11.99
C GLY A 361 22.51 12.31 13.29
N LYS A 362 21.23 12.20 13.64
CA LYS A 362 20.77 11.38 14.77
C LYS A 362 19.78 10.34 14.27
N VAL A 363 19.96 9.10 14.71
CA VAL A 363 19.07 7.97 14.44
C VAL A 363 18.51 7.47 15.76
N LEU A 364 17.20 7.31 15.83
CA LEU A 364 16.53 6.70 16.98
C LEU A 364 16.19 5.24 16.65
N ARG A 365 16.82 4.30 17.34
CA ARG A 365 16.52 2.86 17.31
C ARG A 365 15.39 2.58 18.30
N ARG A 366 14.29 1.98 17.84
CA ARG A 366 13.11 1.69 18.69
C ARG A 366 13.40 0.65 19.77
#